data_AF-A0A1I3U0G6-F1
#
_entry.id   AF-A0A1I3U0G6-F1
#
_cell.length_a   1.000
_cell.length_b   1.000
_cell.length_c   1.000
_cell.angle_alpha   90.00
_cell.angle_beta   90.00
_cell.angle_gamma   90.00
#
_symmetry.space_group_name_H-M   'P 1'
#
loop_
_entity.id
_entity.type
_entity.pdbx_description
1 polymer ?
#
loop_
_entity_poly.entity_id
_entity_poly.type
_entity_poly.pdbx_seq_one_letter_code
_entity_poly.pdbx_strand_id
1 'polypeptide(L)'
;KAKDHITAADYVQGEYGGKWFPAAVALTGIIATMPYIALQLVGMQVVIKGLGVTGELPLIVAFVILALYTYTSGLRAPAMIAFVKDIMIYIVVIAAIWLIPVKLGGYGHVFDAADQYFQAKGGATGILLKPTQFTAYASLALGSALAAFMYPHTMTAVLSSSSAATVRKNAIFLPAYTLLLGLIALLGYMAIAAGVHVKSASDVVPALFTTLFPSWFVGFAAAAIAISALVPAAIMSIGAANLFTRNLWRPLVSPDMTSQAEASTAKIVSLAVKFGALVFIVVLPTQYAIDLQLLGGVWILQIFPAIVFSLYTRRLNTPGLFLGWLAGIVTGTGLAIAQGLKPVFALHVGEATYPLYIGLIALVLNIVVTFVVSMVTPKRAAVV
;
A
#
# COMPACT_ATOMS: atom_id res chain seq x y z
N LYS A 1 -3.63 16.76 15.00
CA LYS A 1 -2.68 17.53 15.83
C LYS A 1 -3.35 18.31 16.95
N ALA A 2 -4.31 19.20 16.68
CA ALA A 2 -4.93 20.01 17.76
C ALA A 2 -5.60 19.20 18.90
N LYS A 3 -5.98 17.94 18.63
CA LYS A 3 -6.57 16.99 19.59
C LYS A 3 -5.63 15.80 19.94
N ASP A 4 -4.32 15.93 19.70
CA ASP A 4 -3.30 14.88 19.95
C ASP A 4 -3.58 13.49 19.34
N HIS A 5 -4.34 13.45 18.24
CA HIS A 5 -4.54 12.23 17.46
C HIS A 5 -3.24 11.79 16.79
N ILE A 6 -2.92 10.50 16.93
CA ILE A 6 -1.75 9.86 16.32
C ILE A 6 -2.19 8.85 15.24
N THR A 7 -3.44 8.38 15.29
CA THR A 7 -4.00 7.43 14.32
C THR A 7 -5.30 7.94 13.69
N ALA A 8 -5.70 7.31 12.58
CA ALA A 8 -7.00 7.55 11.98
C ALA A 8 -8.17 7.15 12.91
N ALA A 9 -7.97 6.09 13.71
CA ALA A 9 -8.96 5.66 14.68
C ALA A 9 -9.09 6.63 15.87
N ASP A 10 -7.99 7.28 16.29
CA ASP A 10 -8.05 8.37 17.28
C ASP A 10 -8.91 9.53 16.77
N TYR A 11 -8.74 9.90 15.49
CA TYR A 11 -9.56 10.93 14.85
C TYR A 11 -11.04 10.52 14.84
N VAL A 12 -11.34 9.29 14.39
CA VAL A 12 -12.71 8.78 14.36
C VAL A 12 -13.31 8.72 15.77
N GLN A 13 -12.54 8.35 16.79
CA GLN A 13 -12.98 8.37 18.19
C GLN A 13 -13.26 9.79 18.68
N GLY A 14 -12.37 10.73 18.39
CA GLY A 14 -12.52 12.13 18.79
C GLY A 14 -13.67 12.84 18.08
N GLU A 15 -14.08 12.37 16.91
CA GLU A 15 -15.26 12.87 16.22
C GLU A 15 -16.53 12.12 16.65
N TYR A 16 -16.58 10.80 16.53
CA TYR A 16 -17.82 10.05 16.66
C TYR A 16 -18.06 9.44 18.05
N GLY A 17 -17.07 9.52 18.95
CA GLY A 17 -17.12 8.91 20.27
C GLY A 17 -17.16 7.38 20.23
N GLY A 18 -17.37 6.78 21.41
CA GLY A 18 -17.43 5.33 21.59
C GLY A 18 -16.09 4.63 21.41
N LYS A 19 -16.10 3.30 21.50
CA LYS A 19 -14.90 2.46 21.38
C LYS A 19 -14.97 1.43 20.24
N TRP A 20 -16.18 1.01 19.85
CA TRP A 20 -16.37 -0.06 18.88
C TRP A 20 -16.10 0.35 17.43
N PHE A 21 -16.60 1.52 16.99
CA PHE A 21 -16.31 1.97 15.63
C PHE A 21 -14.83 2.36 15.42
N PRO A 22 -14.18 3.09 16.34
CA PRO A 22 -12.73 3.29 16.28
C PRO A 22 -11.94 1.97 16.29
N ALA A 23 -12.36 0.97 17.07
CA ALA A 23 -11.75 -0.36 17.05
C ALA A 23 -11.90 -1.04 15.68
N ALA A 24 -13.05 -0.94 15.02
CA ALA A 24 -13.26 -1.45 13.66
C ALA A 24 -12.34 -0.77 12.63
N VAL A 25 -12.18 0.56 12.72
CA VAL A 25 -11.24 1.33 11.89
C VAL A 25 -9.80 0.88 12.15
N ALA A 26 -9.43 0.67 13.41
CA ALA A 26 -8.10 0.20 13.78
C ALA A 26 -7.80 -1.21 13.27
N LEU A 27 -8.74 -2.14 13.45
CA LEU A 27 -8.63 -3.50 12.94
C LEU A 27 -8.47 -3.51 11.42
N THR A 28 -9.26 -2.69 10.71
CA THR A 28 -9.15 -2.52 9.26
C THR A 28 -7.77 -2.04 8.85
N GLY A 29 -7.24 -1.01 9.54
CA GLY A 29 -5.90 -0.48 9.29
C GLY A 29 -4.81 -1.53 9.49
N ILE A 30 -4.90 -2.34 10.55
CA ILE A 30 -3.94 -3.42 10.82
C ILE A 30 -4.01 -4.48 9.72
N ILE A 31 -5.19 -5.03 9.43
CA ILE A 31 -5.39 -6.11 8.45
C ILE A 31 -4.96 -5.65 7.06
N ALA A 32 -5.41 -4.48 6.61
CA ALA A 32 -5.08 -3.96 5.28
C ALA A 32 -3.59 -3.69 5.07
N THR A 33 -2.85 -3.44 6.16
CA THR A 33 -1.40 -3.18 6.09
C THR A 33 -0.60 -4.48 5.99
N MET A 34 -1.13 -5.63 6.44
CA MET A 34 -0.41 -6.91 6.40
C MET A 34 -0.01 -7.35 4.97
N PRO A 35 -0.91 -7.37 3.97
CA PRO A 35 -0.55 -7.64 2.59
C PRO A 35 0.48 -6.65 2.03
N TYR A 36 0.43 -5.39 2.47
CA TYR A 36 1.38 -4.38 2.00
C TYR A 36 2.78 -4.63 2.57
N ILE A 37 2.90 -4.98 3.86
CA ILE A 37 4.17 -5.39 4.46
C ILE A 37 4.68 -6.67 3.77
N ALA A 38 3.79 -7.63 3.49
CA ALA A 38 4.10 -8.85 2.77
C ALA A 38 4.70 -8.57 1.39
N LEU A 39 4.13 -7.61 0.63
CA LEU A 39 4.68 -7.17 -0.65
C LEU A 39 6.13 -6.65 -0.53
N GLN A 40 6.47 -5.93 0.55
CA GLN A 40 7.84 -5.46 0.76
C GLN A 40 8.82 -6.63 0.89
N LEU A 41 8.42 -7.69 1.61
CA LEU A 41 9.24 -8.89 1.77
C LEU A 41 9.42 -9.64 0.44
N VAL A 42 8.39 -9.72 -0.40
CA VAL A 42 8.50 -10.27 -1.76
C VAL A 42 9.50 -9.48 -2.60
N GLY A 43 9.44 -8.15 -2.57
CA GLY A 43 10.39 -7.30 -3.29
C GLY A 43 11.85 -7.54 -2.87
N MET A 44 12.07 -7.70 -1.56
CA MET A 44 13.40 -8.01 -1.02
C MET A 44 13.86 -9.43 -1.40
N GLN A 45 12.98 -10.43 -1.36
CA GLN A 45 13.29 -11.80 -1.74
C GLN A 45 13.76 -11.90 -3.19
N VAL A 46 13.04 -11.21 -4.08
CA VAL A 46 13.31 -11.18 -5.53
C VAL A 46 14.71 -10.64 -5.81
N VAL A 47 15.11 -9.56 -5.13
CA VAL A 47 16.43 -8.95 -5.30
C VAL A 47 17.54 -9.82 -4.73
N ILE A 48 17.37 -10.37 -3.52
CA ILE A 48 18.35 -11.26 -2.89
C ILE A 48 18.57 -12.51 -3.76
N LYS A 49 17.48 -13.11 -4.26
CA LYS A 49 17.52 -14.22 -5.21
C LYS A 49 18.22 -13.83 -6.51
N GLY A 50 17.99 -12.62 -7.01
CA GLY A 50 18.65 -12.07 -8.19
C GLY A 50 20.18 -11.94 -8.04
N LEU A 51 20.69 -11.81 -6.82
CA LEU A 51 22.12 -11.84 -6.50
C LEU A 51 22.69 -13.26 -6.36
N GLY A 52 21.87 -14.30 -6.58
CA GLY A 52 22.28 -15.70 -6.44
C GLY A 52 22.19 -16.25 -5.01
N VAL A 53 21.65 -15.47 -4.06
CA VAL A 53 21.47 -15.92 -2.68
C VAL A 53 20.05 -16.48 -2.52
N THR A 54 19.94 -17.77 -2.19
CA THR A 54 18.66 -18.47 -2.05
C THR A 54 18.40 -18.94 -0.63
N GLY A 55 17.16 -19.30 -0.33
CA GLY A 55 16.74 -19.76 0.99
C GLY A 55 16.12 -18.64 1.84
N GLU A 56 15.64 -19.02 3.01
CA GLU A 56 14.87 -18.12 3.90
C GLU A 56 15.77 -17.29 4.83
N LEU A 57 17.00 -17.75 5.06
CA LEU A 57 17.93 -17.11 6.00
C LEU A 57 18.22 -15.63 5.69
N PRO A 58 18.48 -15.21 4.43
CA PRO A 58 18.73 -13.80 4.13
C PRO A 58 17.52 -12.90 4.45
N LEU A 59 16.31 -13.39 4.18
CA LEU A 59 15.07 -12.69 4.49
C LEU A 59 14.89 -12.56 6.00
N ILE A 60 15.12 -13.64 6.75
CA ILE A 60 15.08 -13.64 8.21
C ILE A 60 16.08 -12.63 8.78
N VAL A 61 17.32 -12.60 8.27
CA VAL A 61 18.34 -11.64 8.72
C VAL A 61 17.91 -10.20 8.42
N ALA A 62 17.49 -9.89 7.19
CA ALA A 62 17.04 -8.55 6.83
C ALA A 62 15.84 -8.09 7.67
N PHE A 63 14.94 -9.03 7.97
CA PHE A 63 13.80 -8.80 8.84
C PHE A 63 14.18 -8.57 10.30
N VAL A 64 15.11 -9.36 10.85
CA VAL A 64 15.63 -9.17 12.21
C VAL A 64 16.29 -7.80 12.34
N ILE A 65 17.08 -7.40 11.33
CA ILE A 65 17.68 -6.07 11.27
C ILE A 65 16.60 -4.98 11.32
N LEU A 66 15.56 -5.10 10.48
CA LEU A 66 14.40 -4.19 10.49
C LEU A 66 13.69 -4.16 11.84
N ALA A 67 13.47 -5.32 12.44
CA ALA A 67 12.82 -5.50 13.74
C ALA A 67 13.57 -4.75 14.84
N LEU A 68 14.87 -4.98 14.95
CA LEU A 68 15.75 -4.35 15.94
C LEU A 68 15.80 -2.82 15.77
N TYR A 69 16.02 -2.31 14.56
CA TYR A 69 16.09 -0.87 14.34
C TYR A 69 14.77 -0.14 14.63
N THR A 70 13.63 -0.76 14.28
CA THR A 70 12.32 -0.17 14.59
C THR A 70 12.09 -0.12 16.10
N TYR A 71 12.50 -1.17 16.82
CA TYR A 71 12.34 -1.28 18.27
C TYR A 71 13.17 -0.23 19.03
N THR A 72 14.43 -0.03 18.63
CA THR A 72 15.36 0.87 19.33
C THR A 72 15.09 2.34 19.01
N SER A 73 14.86 2.68 17.75
CA SER A 73 14.87 4.09 17.29
C SER A 73 13.50 4.68 16.93
N GLY A 74 12.43 3.88 16.97
CA GLY A 74 11.06 4.35 16.67
C GLY A 74 10.95 4.99 15.27
N LEU A 75 10.08 6.00 15.12
CA LEU A 75 9.79 6.63 13.82
C LEU A 75 10.94 7.48 13.25
N ARG A 76 11.91 7.90 14.08
CA ARG A 76 13.03 8.76 13.64
C ARG A 76 14.00 8.03 12.71
N ALA A 77 14.33 6.78 13.00
CA ALA A 77 15.26 6.01 12.16
C ALA A 77 14.72 5.77 10.74
N PRO A 78 13.48 5.27 10.54
CA PRO A 78 12.91 5.14 9.21
C PRO A 78 12.87 6.47 8.45
N ALA A 79 12.60 7.59 9.13
CA ALA A 79 12.61 8.92 8.51
C ALA A 79 14.00 9.35 8.02
N MET A 80 15.06 9.10 8.81
CA MET A 80 16.44 9.42 8.39
C MET A 80 16.92 8.53 7.25
N ILE A 81 16.66 7.22 7.32
CA ILE A 81 17.06 6.26 6.28
C ILE A 81 16.29 6.52 4.98
N ALA A 82 15.08 7.09 5.05
CA ALA A 82 14.32 7.47 3.87
C ALA A 82 15.05 8.46 2.96
N PHE A 83 15.87 9.38 3.49
CA PHE A 83 16.65 10.27 2.63
C PHE A 83 17.75 9.51 1.86
N VAL A 84 18.47 8.62 2.55
CA VAL A 84 19.53 7.82 1.94
C VAL A 84 18.96 6.90 0.87
N LYS A 85 17.87 6.18 1.19
CA LYS A 85 17.22 5.27 0.24
C LYS A 85 16.72 6.01 -1.00
N ASP A 86 16.14 7.20 -0.82
CA ASP A 86 15.53 7.94 -1.91
C ASP A 86 16.63 8.40 -2.88
N ILE A 87 17.75 8.93 -2.38
CA ILE A 87 18.92 9.27 -3.20
C ILE A 87 19.42 8.05 -3.98
N MET A 88 19.57 6.90 -3.32
CA MET A 88 20.01 5.67 -3.99
C MET A 88 19.03 5.24 -5.10
N ILE A 89 17.72 5.27 -4.83
CA ILE A 89 16.70 4.95 -5.83
C ILE A 89 16.70 5.95 -6.99
N TYR A 90 16.88 7.25 -6.74
CA TYR A 90 17.01 8.22 -7.81
C TYR A 90 18.19 7.91 -8.71
N ILE A 91 19.37 7.60 -8.15
CA ILE A 91 20.55 7.21 -8.93
C ILE A 91 20.23 5.97 -9.78
N VAL A 92 19.65 4.93 -9.16
CA VAL A 92 19.32 3.67 -9.83
C VAL A 92 18.34 3.89 -10.99
N VAL A 93 17.26 4.63 -10.75
CA VAL A 93 16.20 4.82 -11.73
C VAL A 93 16.65 5.75 -12.84
N ILE A 94 17.33 6.86 -12.53
CA ILE A 94 17.85 7.77 -13.56
C ILE A 94 18.86 7.04 -14.45
N ALA A 95 19.79 6.28 -13.86
CA ALA A 95 20.75 5.49 -14.62
C ALA A 95 20.05 4.42 -15.49
N ALA A 96 19.05 3.71 -14.96
CA ALA A 96 18.32 2.70 -15.72
C ALA A 96 17.56 3.32 -16.90
N ILE A 97 16.80 4.38 -16.64
CA ILE A 97 15.94 5.04 -17.63
C ILE A 97 16.77 5.73 -18.71
N TRP A 98 17.96 6.21 -18.39
CA TRP A 98 18.83 6.83 -19.38
C TRP A 98 19.70 5.81 -20.12
N LEU A 99 20.44 4.96 -19.40
CA LEU A 99 21.49 4.13 -20.00
C LEU A 99 20.95 2.88 -20.69
N ILE A 100 19.86 2.28 -20.19
CA ILE A 100 19.30 1.07 -20.81
C ILE A 100 18.82 1.36 -22.23
N PRO A 101 17.95 2.37 -22.48
CA PRO A 101 17.54 2.68 -23.85
C PRO A 101 18.73 3.03 -24.74
N VAL A 102 19.72 3.78 -24.26
CA VAL A 102 20.93 4.09 -25.04
C VAL A 102 21.65 2.83 -25.48
N LYS A 103 21.78 1.82 -24.61
CA LYS A 103 22.36 0.52 -24.97
C LYS A 103 21.50 -0.30 -25.93
N LEU A 104 20.18 -0.14 -25.86
CA LEU A 104 19.22 -0.90 -26.67
C LEU A 104 18.86 -0.20 -28.00
N GLY A 105 19.57 0.86 -28.41
CA GLY A 105 19.28 1.55 -29.68
C GLY A 105 18.22 2.66 -29.60
N GLY A 106 17.91 3.13 -28.39
CA GLY A 106 16.99 4.24 -28.11
C GLY A 106 15.57 3.80 -27.76
N TYR A 107 14.75 4.76 -27.31
CA TYR A 107 13.36 4.50 -26.93
C TYR A 107 12.48 4.01 -28.09
N GLY A 108 12.72 4.48 -29.31
CA GLY A 108 12.00 4.02 -30.50
C GLY A 108 12.10 2.50 -30.65
N HIS A 109 13.33 1.97 -30.63
CA HIS A 109 13.56 0.53 -30.69
C HIS A 109 12.90 -0.24 -29.54
N VAL A 110 12.96 0.30 -28.31
CA VAL A 110 12.33 -0.32 -27.14
C VAL A 110 10.81 -0.45 -27.32
N PHE A 111 10.14 0.61 -27.81
CA PHE A 111 8.70 0.58 -28.05
C PHE A 111 8.31 -0.30 -29.25
N ASP A 112 9.11 -0.29 -30.32
CA ASP A 112 8.88 -1.17 -31.48
C ASP A 112 8.99 -2.65 -31.09
N ALA A 113 10.02 -3.02 -30.33
CA ALA A 113 10.19 -4.38 -29.81
C ALA A 113 9.03 -4.79 -28.88
N ALA A 114 8.58 -3.87 -28.02
CA ALA A 114 7.44 -4.12 -27.15
C ALA A 114 6.14 -4.31 -27.95
N ASP A 115 5.87 -3.48 -28.96
CA ASP A 115 4.69 -3.61 -29.81
C ASP A 115 4.69 -4.96 -30.55
N GLN A 116 5.80 -5.31 -31.21
CA GLN A 116 5.95 -6.60 -31.87
C GLN A 116 5.71 -7.78 -30.92
N TYR A 117 6.26 -7.72 -29.70
CA TYR A 117 6.05 -8.73 -28.68
C TYR A 117 4.57 -8.88 -28.29
N PHE A 118 3.86 -7.78 -28.07
CA PHE A 118 2.44 -7.84 -27.69
C PHE A 118 1.51 -8.22 -28.85
N GLN A 119 1.84 -7.83 -30.09
CA GLN A 119 1.13 -8.30 -31.28
C GLN A 119 1.25 -9.82 -31.41
N ALA A 120 2.47 -10.37 -31.24
CA ALA A 120 2.70 -11.81 -31.27
C ALA A 120 2.00 -12.55 -30.10
N LYS A 121 1.97 -11.94 -28.91
CA LYS A 121 1.31 -12.51 -27.73
C LYS A 121 -0.22 -12.54 -27.84
N GLY A 122 -0.81 -11.57 -28.53
CA GLY A 122 -2.26 -11.44 -28.68
C GLY A 122 -3.00 -11.15 -27.37
N GLY A 123 -4.33 -11.37 -27.39
CA GLY A 123 -5.21 -11.15 -26.23
C GLY A 123 -5.36 -9.67 -25.84
N ALA A 124 -5.75 -9.39 -24.60
CA ALA A 124 -5.89 -8.03 -24.05
C ALA A 124 -4.53 -7.45 -23.59
N THR A 125 -3.53 -7.47 -24.47
CA THR A 125 -2.17 -6.95 -24.21
C THR A 125 -1.78 -5.89 -25.23
N GLY A 126 -0.77 -5.08 -24.92
CA GLY A 126 -0.31 -3.98 -25.77
C GLY A 126 0.50 -2.93 -25.02
N ILE A 127 1.14 -2.04 -25.78
CA ILE A 127 1.76 -0.82 -25.24
C ILE A 127 0.71 0.27 -24.93
N LEU A 128 -0.47 0.16 -25.54
CA LEU A 128 -1.65 0.97 -25.23
C LEU A 128 -2.73 0.09 -24.60
N LEU A 129 -3.49 0.68 -23.68
CA LEU A 129 -4.67 0.04 -23.11
C LEU A 129 -5.73 -0.18 -24.20
N LYS A 130 -6.36 -1.36 -24.20
CA LYS A 130 -7.55 -1.62 -25.02
C LYS A 130 -8.80 -1.05 -24.36
N PRO A 131 -9.88 -0.75 -25.11
CA PRO A 131 -11.13 -0.24 -24.54
C PRO A 131 -11.68 -1.07 -23.38
N THR A 132 -11.54 -2.40 -23.45
CA THR A 132 -11.96 -3.35 -22.39
C THR A 132 -11.20 -3.19 -21.07
N GLN A 133 -10.07 -2.47 -21.06
CA GLN A 133 -9.21 -2.28 -19.89
C GLN A 133 -9.37 -0.88 -19.26
N PHE A 134 -10.04 0.05 -19.95
CA PHE A 134 -10.15 1.44 -19.49
C PHE A 134 -10.84 1.57 -18.14
N THR A 135 -11.95 0.88 -17.93
CA THR A 135 -12.69 0.95 -16.66
C THR A 135 -11.92 0.33 -15.52
N ALA A 136 -11.20 -0.77 -15.76
CA ALA A 136 -10.36 -1.41 -14.74
C ALA A 136 -9.24 -0.46 -14.32
N TYR A 137 -8.53 0.11 -15.29
CA TYR A 137 -7.45 1.06 -15.03
C TYR A 137 -7.95 2.31 -14.28
N ALA A 138 -9.01 2.96 -14.78
CA ALA A 138 -9.54 4.18 -14.17
C ALA A 138 -10.06 3.94 -12.74
N SER A 139 -10.78 2.84 -12.53
CA SER A 139 -11.30 2.48 -11.20
C SER A 139 -10.20 2.09 -10.22
N LEU A 140 -9.17 1.37 -10.68
CA LEU A 140 -7.98 1.06 -9.87
C LEU A 140 -7.23 2.36 -9.50
N ALA A 141 -7.00 3.25 -10.46
CA ALA A 141 -6.29 4.51 -10.22
C ALA A 141 -7.03 5.38 -9.21
N LEU A 142 -8.34 5.58 -9.41
CA LEU A 142 -9.17 6.36 -8.49
C LEU A 142 -9.23 5.72 -7.10
N GLY A 143 -9.54 4.42 -7.00
CA GLY A 143 -9.61 3.73 -5.73
C GLY A 143 -8.28 3.72 -4.97
N SER A 144 -7.16 3.52 -5.67
CA SER A 144 -5.82 3.58 -5.08
C SER A 144 -5.50 4.99 -4.55
N ALA A 145 -5.84 6.04 -5.30
CA ALA A 145 -5.62 7.42 -4.88
C ALA A 145 -6.40 7.76 -3.61
N LEU A 146 -7.65 7.31 -3.51
CA LEU A 146 -8.49 7.50 -2.33
C LEU A 146 -7.96 6.67 -1.12
N ALA A 147 -7.49 5.45 -1.37
CA ALA A 147 -6.99 4.54 -0.34
C ALA A 147 -5.63 4.95 0.23
N ALA A 148 -4.75 5.55 -0.58
CA ALA A 148 -3.36 5.87 -0.21
C ALA A 148 -3.24 6.68 1.10
N PHE A 149 -4.16 7.63 1.31
CA PHE A 149 -4.16 8.48 2.50
C PHE A 149 -4.85 7.85 3.72
N MET A 150 -5.58 6.74 3.55
CA MET A 150 -6.29 6.06 4.63
C MET A 150 -5.39 5.09 5.38
N TYR A 151 -4.27 4.66 4.79
CA TYR A 151 -3.35 3.74 5.44
C TYR A 151 -2.70 4.33 6.71
N PRO A 152 -2.45 3.49 7.73
CA PRO A 152 -1.91 3.94 9.01
C PRO A 152 -0.52 4.56 8.90
N HIS A 153 0.34 4.08 7.98
CA HIS A 153 1.68 4.64 7.78
C HIS A 153 1.62 6.07 7.21
N THR A 154 0.70 6.32 6.26
CA THR A 154 0.47 7.66 5.71
C THR A 154 -0.11 8.59 6.78
N MET A 155 -1.10 8.13 7.55
CA MET A 155 -1.66 8.94 8.63
C MET A 155 -0.67 9.22 9.75
N THR A 156 0.13 8.23 10.14
CA THR A 156 1.18 8.41 11.13
C THR A 156 2.18 9.47 10.66
N ALA A 157 2.63 9.42 9.40
CA ALA A 157 3.55 10.40 8.84
C ALA A 157 2.95 11.83 8.76
N VAL A 158 1.67 11.94 8.37
CA VAL A 158 0.98 13.23 8.31
C VAL A 158 0.78 13.82 9.70
N LEU A 159 0.33 13.02 10.66
CA LEU A 159 0.07 13.45 12.03
C LEU A 159 1.36 13.74 12.81
N SER A 160 2.47 13.07 12.48
CA SER A 160 3.79 13.30 13.08
C SER A 160 4.59 14.43 12.43
N SER A 161 4.08 15.05 11.35
CA SER A 161 4.78 16.16 10.68
C SER A 161 5.00 17.35 11.64
N SER A 162 5.84 18.32 11.29
CA SER A 162 6.02 19.52 12.13
C SER A 162 4.85 20.50 12.01
N SER A 163 4.27 20.68 10.82
CA SER A 163 3.19 21.63 10.57
C SER A 163 2.30 21.20 9.40
N ALA A 164 1.11 21.81 9.28
CA ALA A 164 0.27 21.64 8.10
C ALA A 164 0.93 22.21 6.82
N ALA A 165 1.75 23.26 6.94
CA ALA A 165 2.53 23.80 5.83
C ALA A 165 3.54 22.77 5.30
N THR A 166 4.17 21.99 6.17
CA THR A 166 5.06 20.89 5.80
C THR A 166 4.32 19.83 4.96
N VAL A 167 3.11 19.45 5.38
CA VAL A 167 2.27 18.50 4.65
C VAL A 167 1.89 19.04 3.27
N ARG A 168 1.48 20.32 3.19
CA ARG A 168 1.14 20.97 1.92
C ARG A 168 2.35 21.05 0.98
N LYS A 169 3.53 21.41 1.49
CA LYS A 169 4.77 21.45 0.70
C LYS A 169 5.11 20.06 0.16
N ASN A 170 4.99 19.02 0.98
CA ASN A 170 5.21 17.65 0.54
C ASN A 170 4.23 17.23 -0.57
N ALA A 171 2.96 17.62 -0.48
CA ALA A 171 1.96 17.30 -1.49
C ALA A 171 2.28 17.92 -2.87
N ILE A 172 2.95 19.08 -2.93
CA ILE A 172 3.37 19.72 -4.19
C ILE A 172 4.41 18.85 -4.93
N PHE A 173 5.29 18.16 -4.21
CA PHE A 173 6.34 17.32 -4.80
C PHE A 173 5.87 15.89 -5.10
N LEU A 174 4.73 15.46 -4.55
CA LEU A 174 4.21 14.10 -4.73
C LEU A 174 4.05 13.70 -6.22
N PRO A 175 3.62 14.57 -7.14
CA PRO A 175 3.55 14.24 -8.56
C PRO A 175 4.91 13.83 -9.17
N ALA A 176 6.02 14.43 -8.72
CA ALA A 176 7.35 14.06 -9.22
C ALA A 176 7.71 12.61 -8.85
N TYR A 177 7.31 12.16 -7.67
CA TYR A 177 7.44 10.75 -7.27
C TYR A 177 6.56 9.83 -8.12
N THR A 178 5.32 10.24 -8.43
CA THR A 178 4.44 9.42 -9.29
C THR A 178 4.97 9.28 -10.71
N LEU A 179 5.61 10.32 -11.25
CA LEU A 179 6.28 10.25 -12.55
C LEU A 179 7.40 9.21 -12.54
N LEU A 180 8.23 9.19 -11.48
CA LEU A 180 9.30 8.22 -11.32
C LEU A 180 8.78 6.77 -11.28
N LEU A 181 7.64 6.52 -10.63
CA LEU A 181 6.99 5.21 -10.66
C LEU A 181 6.57 4.81 -12.09
N GLY A 182 6.05 5.76 -12.87
CA GLY A 182 5.73 5.56 -14.28
C GLY A 182 6.97 5.20 -15.10
N LEU A 183 8.11 5.83 -14.83
CA LEU A 183 9.37 5.49 -15.48
C LEU A 183 9.83 4.05 -15.15
N ILE A 184 9.75 3.63 -13.89
CA ILE A 184 10.10 2.26 -13.48
C ILE A 184 9.26 1.22 -14.25
N ALA A 185 7.99 1.51 -14.55
CA ALA A 185 7.14 0.61 -15.33
C ALA A 185 7.70 0.35 -16.75
N LEU A 186 8.41 1.32 -17.34
CA LEU A 186 9.04 1.17 -18.67
C LEU A 186 10.17 0.13 -18.68
N LEU A 187 10.74 -0.22 -17.52
CA LEU A 187 11.78 -1.25 -17.43
C LEU A 187 11.27 -2.61 -17.93
N GLY A 188 9.97 -2.87 -17.85
CA GLY A 188 9.36 -4.07 -18.45
C GLY A 188 9.48 -4.11 -19.97
N TYR A 189 9.30 -2.99 -20.66
CA TYR A 189 9.49 -2.88 -22.11
C TYR A 189 10.97 -2.96 -22.49
N MET A 190 11.84 -2.35 -21.68
CA MET A 190 13.28 -2.47 -21.87
C MET A 190 13.76 -3.92 -21.71
N ALA A 191 13.16 -4.69 -20.80
CA ALA A 191 13.45 -6.10 -20.65
C ALA A 191 13.02 -6.93 -21.88
N ILE A 192 11.89 -6.61 -22.49
CA ILE A 192 11.46 -7.23 -23.76
C ILE A 192 12.51 -6.95 -24.85
N ALA A 193 12.89 -5.69 -25.02
CA ALA A 193 13.88 -5.28 -26.01
C ALA A 193 15.28 -5.89 -25.76
N ALA A 194 15.63 -6.12 -24.48
CA ALA A 194 16.86 -6.80 -24.09
C ALA A 194 16.80 -8.34 -24.21
N GLY A 195 15.66 -8.92 -24.60
CA GLY A 195 15.49 -10.38 -24.69
C GLY A 195 15.48 -11.08 -23.33
N VAL A 196 15.11 -10.38 -22.26
CA VAL A 196 15.08 -10.94 -20.90
C VAL A 196 13.83 -11.80 -20.73
N HIS A 197 14.05 -13.09 -20.46
CA HIS A 197 12.99 -14.05 -20.19
C HIS A 197 13.03 -14.51 -18.74
N VAL A 198 11.92 -14.36 -18.04
CA VAL A 198 11.78 -14.76 -16.64
C VAL A 198 10.50 -15.55 -16.42
N LYS A 199 10.51 -16.45 -15.43
CA LYS A 199 9.33 -17.22 -15.04
C LYS A 199 8.33 -16.39 -14.25
N SER A 200 8.83 -15.48 -13.41
CA SER A 200 8.02 -14.57 -12.59
C SER A 200 8.21 -13.13 -13.06
N ALA A 201 7.12 -12.37 -13.16
CA ALA A 201 7.17 -10.96 -13.54
C ALA A 201 8.01 -10.11 -12.55
N SER A 202 8.08 -10.51 -11.28
CA SER A 202 8.91 -9.81 -10.29
C SER A 202 10.40 -9.93 -10.59
N ASP A 203 10.84 -11.00 -11.25
CA ASP A 203 12.26 -11.26 -11.56
C ASP A 203 12.78 -10.40 -12.72
N VAL A 204 11.92 -9.66 -13.43
CA VAL A 204 12.28 -8.85 -14.61
C VAL A 204 13.36 -7.81 -14.29
N VAL A 205 13.18 -7.02 -13.23
CA VAL A 205 14.11 -5.93 -12.92
C VAL A 205 15.50 -6.46 -12.51
N PRO A 206 15.62 -7.41 -11.57
CA PRO A 206 16.92 -8.02 -11.27
C PRO A 206 17.59 -8.62 -12.50
N ALA A 207 16.85 -9.37 -13.32
CA ALA A 207 17.40 -10.00 -14.53
C ALA A 207 17.88 -8.95 -15.55
N LEU A 208 17.10 -7.90 -15.80
CA LEU A 208 17.51 -6.81 -16.67
C LEU A 208 18.80 -6.14 -16.19
N PHE A 209 18.90 -5.90 -14.89
CA PHE A 209 20.07 -5.26 -14.30
C PHE A 209 21.32 -6.14 -14.39
N THR A 210 21.21 -7.43 -14.09
CA THR A 210 22.33 -8.37 -14.21
C THR A 210 22.77 -8.57 -15.67
N THR A 211 21.86 -8.43 -16.63
CA THR A 211 22.20 -8.49 -18.06
C THR A 211 22.92 -7.23 -18.54
N LEU A 212 22.51 -6.03 -18.10
CA LEU A 212 22.96 -4.78 -18.73
C LEU A 212 23.98 -3.96 -17.93
N PHE A 213 24.09 -4.16 -16.62
CA PHE A 213 24.96 -3.37 -15.75
C PHE A 213 26.13 -4.19 -15.16
N PRO A 214 27.25 -3.53 -14.83
CA PRO A 214 28.36 -4.17 -14.13
C PRO A 214 27.95 -4.58 -12.71
N SER A 215 28.60 -5.63 -12.19
CA SER A 215 28.26 -6.27 -10.91
C SER A 215 28.21 -5.31 -9.71
N TRP A 216 29.11 -4.32 -9.66
CA TRP A 216 29.11 -3.32 -8.58
C TRP A 216 27.83 -2.48 -8.57
N PHE A 217 27.31 -2.11 -9.75
CA PHE A 217 26.10 -1.31 -9.87
C PHE A 217 24.85 -2.15 -9.62
N VAL A 218 24.88 -3.42 -10.04
CA VAL A 218 23.85 -4.40 -9.67
C VAL A 218 23.76 -4.53 -8.15
N GLY A 219 24.90 -4.64 -7.46
CA GLY A 219 24.95 -4.68 -5.99
C GLY A 219 24.40 -3.41 -5.35
N PHE A 220 24.76 -2.24 -5.88
CA PHE A 220 24.22 -0.95 -5.43
C PHE A 220 22.70 -0.86 -5.63
N ALA A 221 22.20 -1.24 -6.80
CA ALA A 221 20.78 -1.25 -7.12
C ALA A 221 20.01 -2.24 -6.24
N ALA A 222 20.57 -3.42 -6.01
CA ALA A 222 20.01 -4.41 -5.10
C ALA A 222 19.90 -3.87 -3.66
N ALA A 223 20.95 -3.21 -3.16
CA ALA A 223 20.92 -2.55 -1.86
C ALA A 223 19.86 -1.44 -1.80
N ALA A 224 19.75 -0.62 -2.86
CA ALA A 224 18.75 0.44 -2.96
C ALA A 224 17.31 -0.11 -2.87
N ILE A 225 17.02 -1.19 -3.60
CA ILE A 225 15.70 -1.82 -3.59
C ILE A 225 15.43 -2.49 -2.23
N ALA A 226 16.41 -3.19 -1.66
CA ALA A 226 16.27 -3.83 -0.36
C ALA A 226 15.97 -2.81 0.75
N ILE A 227 16.73 -1.71 0.84
CA ILE A 227 16.47 -0.63 1.81
C ILE A 227 15.11 0.02 1.53
N SER A 228 14.73 0.16 0.26
CA SER A 228 13.43 0.71 -0.15
C SER A 228 12.25 -0.16 0.27
N ALA A 229 12.44 -1.47 0.39
CA ALA A 229 11.45 -2.38 0.98
C ALA A 229 11.41 -2.29 2.51
N LEU A 230 12.58 -2.18 3.15
CA LEU A 230 12.70 -2.17 4.61
C LEU A 230 12.09 -0.91 5.25
N VAL A 231 12.36 0.28 4.71
CA VAL A 231 11.93 1.54 5.35
C VAL A 231 10.40 1.67 5.44
N PRO A 232 9.61 1.45 4.36
CA PRO A 232 8.16 1.46 4.45
C PRO A 232 7.63 0.39 5.40
N ALA A 233 8.19 -0.83 5.38
CA ALA A 233 7.78 -1.91 6.27
C ALA A 233 7.94 -1.54 7.76
N ALA A 234 8.98 -0.76 8.13
CA ALA A 234 9.14 -0.23 9.48
C ALA A 234 7.98 0.69 9.87
N ILE A 235 7.69 1.71 9.05
CA ILE A 235 6.66 2.72 9.34
C ILE A 235 5.27 2.10 9.33
N MET A 236 5.01 1.16 8.41
CA MET A 236 3.79 0.36 8.35
C MET A 236 3.57 -0.43 9.63
N SER A 237 4.61 -1.11 10.13
CA SER A 237 4.51 -1.84 11.40
C SER A 237 4.29 -0.91 12.60
N ILE A 238 4.99 0.24 12.66
CA ILE A 238 4.75 1.24 13.70
C ILE A 238 3.29 1.72 13.68
N GLY A 239 2.76 2.03 12.49
CA GLY A 239 1.38 2.47 12.32
C GLY A 239 0.35 1.42 12.77
N ALA A 240 0.54 0.16 12.38
CA ALA A 240 -0.31 -0.94 12.82
C ALA A 240 -0.20 -1.19 14.33
N ALA A 241 1.00 -1.09 14.90
CA ALA A 241 1.20 -1.23 16.33
C ALA A 241 0.52 -0.12 17.14
N ASN A 242 0.59 1.13 16.66
CA ASN A 242 -0.11 2.26 17.29
C ASN A 242 -1.64 2.07 17.23
N LEU A 243 -2.18 1.59 16.10
CA LEU A 243 -3.61 1.25 16.01
C LEU A 243 -3.99 0.17 17.03
N PHE A 244 -3.18 -0.88 17.15
CA PHE A 244 -3.45 -1.93 18.12
C PHE A 244 -3.40 -1.40 19.55
N THR A 245 -2.34 -0.71 19.95
CA THR A 245 -2.17 -0.30 21.34
C THR A 245 -3.15 0.78 21.77
N ARG A 246 -3.33 1.82 20.95
CA ARG A 246 -4.18 2.98 21.31
C ARG A 246 -5.65 2.74 21.09
N ASN A 247 -6.03 1.97 20.07
CA ASN A 247 -7.42 1.87 19.65
C ASN A 247 -8.04 0.49 19.91
N LEU A 248 -7.25 -0.53 20.24
CA LEU A 248 -7.75 -1.84 20.67
C LEU A 248 -7.37 -2.14 22.12
N TRP A 249 -6.07 -2.21 22.43
CA TRP A 249 -5.59 -2.65 23.74
C TRP A 249 -5.96 -1.70 24.88
N ARG A 250 -5.63 -0.41 24.75
CA ARG A 250 -5.92 0.59 25.78
C ARG A 250 -7.42 0.70 26.05
N PRO A 251 -8.31 0.92 25.06
CA PRO A 251 -9.72 1.17 25.35
C PRO A 251 -10.52 -0.08 25.74
N LEU A 252 -10.05 -1.29 25.37
CA LEU A 252 -10.80 -2.54 25.57
C LEU A 252 -10.24 -3.42 26.69
N VAL A 253 -8.93 -3.34 26.98
CA VAL A 253 -8.25 -4.24 27.91
C VAL A 253 -7.57 -3.50 29.06
N SER A 254 -6.89 -2.38 28.79
CA SER A 254 -6.13 -1.64 29.82
C SER A 254 -6.33 -0.11 29.71
N PRO A 255 -7.47 0.42 30.19
CA PRO A 255 -7.81 1.84 30.05
C PRO A 255 -6.84 2.80 30.74
N ASP A 256 -6.34 2.38 31.91
CA ASP A 256 -5.48 3.18 32.80
C ASP A 256 -3.98 3.05 32.48
N MET A 257 -3.65 2.56 31.28
CA MET A 257 -2.27 2.38 30.85
C MET A 257 -1.52 3.72 30.76
N THR A 258 -0.33 3.79 31.37
CA THR A 258 0.55 4.97 31.29
C THR A 258 1.14 5.14 29.89
N SER A 259 1.57 6.36 29.53
CA SER A 259 2.20 6.64 28.23
C SER A 259 3.48 5.82 27.99
N GLN A 260 4.23 5.49 29.05
CA GLN A 260 5.43 4.66 28.95
C GLN A 260 5.07 3.20 28.67
N ALA A 261 4.04 2.67 29.33
CA ALA A 261 3.53 1.33 29.05
C ALA A 261 2.96 1.26 27.63
N GLU A 262 2.20 2.28 27.18
CA GLU A 262 1.66 2.38 25.82
C GLU A 262 2.77 2.28 24.76
N ALA A 263 3.84 3.05 24.94
CA ALA A 263 4.99 3.04 24.03
C ALA A 263 5.73 1.69 24.04
N SER A 264 5.89 1.06 25.21
CA SER A 264 6.53 -0.26 25.34
C SER A 264 5.71 -1.35 24.65
N THR A 265 4.41 -1.41 24.91
CA THR A 265 3.49 -2.34 24.25
C THR A 265 3.49 -2.11 22.74
N ALA A 266 3.52 -0.87 22.27
CA ALA A 266 3.53 -0.58 20.83
C ALA A 266 4.80 -1.12 20.16
N LYS A 267 5.96 -1.00 20.81
CA LYS A 267 7.21 -1.56 20.31
C LYS A 267 7.14 -3.09 20.18
N ILE A 268 6.60 -3.78 21.19
CA ILE A 268 6.43 -5.24 21.19
C ILE A 268 5.44 -5.67 20.10
N VAL A 269 4.29 -5.00 20.01
CA VAL A 269 3.26 -5.30 19.00
C VAL A 269 3.79 -5.05 17.59
N SER A 270 4.64 -4.04 17.37
CA SER A 270 5.30 -3.82 16.08
C SER A 270 6.18 -5.01 15.67
N LEU A 271 6.77 -5.74 16.63
CA LEU A 271 7.47 -6.99 16.31
C LEU A 271 6.47 -8.07 15.90
N ALA A 272 5.39 -8.26 16.67
CA ALA A 272 4.35 -9.25 16.37
C ALA A 272 3.66 -9.03 15.01
N VAL A 273 3.36 -7.77 14.66
CA VAL A 273 2.76 -7.39 13.36
C VAL A 273 3.64 -7.86 12.21
N LYS A 274 4.96 -7.70 12.34
CA LYS A 274 5.90 -8.11 11.30
C LYS A 274 5.90 -9.63 11.13
N PHE A 275 5.81 -10.40 12.21
CA PHE A 275 5.67 -11.86 12.13
C PHE A 275 4.34 -12.26 11.49
N GLY A 276 3.24 -11.55 11.80
CA GLY A 276 1.95 -11.75 11.14
C GLY A 276 2.01 -11.54 9.62
N ALA A 277 2.72 -10.50 9.17
CA ALA A 277 2.93 -10.26 7.74
C ALA A 277 3.72 -11.38 7.04
N LEU A 278 4.66 -12.03 7.75
CA LEU A 278 5.39 -13.19 7.21
C LEU A 278 4.45 -14.38 6.98
N VAL A 279 3.54 -14.66 7.91
CA VAL A 279 2.51 -15.71 7.76
C VAL A 279 1.60 -15.41 6.55
N PHE A 280 1.23 -14.15 6.34
CA PHE A 280 0.42 -13.72 5.20
C PHE A 280 1.03 -14.08 3.84
N ILE A 281 2.36 -14.01 3.69
CA ILE A 281 3.04 -14.40 2.44
C ILE A 281 2.86 -15.88 2.14
N VAL A 282 2.94 -16.71 3.18
CA VAL A 282 2.82 -18.17 3.05
C VAL A 282 1.36 -18.56 2.73
N VAL A 283 0.39 -17.85 3.31
CA VAL A 283 -1.04 -18.20 3.24
C VAL A 283 -1.77 -17.58 2.04
N LEU A 284 -1.32 -16.44 1.51
CA LEU A 284 -1.94 -15.78 0.35
C LEU A 284 -1.09 -15.98 -0.92
N PRO A 285 -1.27 -17.09 -1.65
CA PRO A 285 -0.61 -17.31 -2.93
C PRO A 285 -1.24 -16.37 -3.98
N THR A 286 -0.71 -15.16 -4.08
CA THR A 286 -1.09 -14.22 -5.15
C THR A 286 -0.20 -14.45 -6.36
N GLN A 287 -0.82 -14.44 -7.54
CA GLN A 287 -0.08 -14.60 -8.81
C GLN A 287 0.85 -13.41 -9.06
N TYR A 288 0.41 -12.21 -8.70
CA TYR A 288 1.18 -10.98 -8.82
C TYR A 288 1.33 -10.31 -7.46
N ALA A 289 2.56 -9.95 -7.12
CA ALA A 289 2.86 -9.29 -5.86
C ALA A 289 2.06 -7.98 -5.68
N ILE A 290 1.78 -7.27 -6.79
CA ILE A 290 0.98 -6.04 -6.77
C ILE A 290 -0.45 -6.26 -6.26
N ASP A 291 -1.00 -7.46 -6.42
CA ASP A 291 -2.36 -7.76 -5.97
C ASP A 291 -2.46 -7.72 -4.44
N LEU A 292 -1.39 -8.04 -3.71
CA LEU A 292 -1.35 -7.89 -2.25
C LEU A 292 -1.67 -6.45 -1.84
N GLN A 293 -1.07 -5.48 -2.53
CA GLN A 293 -1.33 -4.07 -2.26
C GLN A 293 -2.75 -3.67 -2.64
N LEU A 294 -3.23 -4.11 -3.81
CA LEU A 294 -4.56 -3.77 -4.29
C LEU A 294 -5.66 -4.38 -3.42
N LEU A 295 -5.46 -5.59 -2.88
CA LEU A 295 -6.33 -6.21 -1.88
C LEU A 295 -6.33 -5.43 -0.57
N GLY A 296 -5.15 -5.03 -0.06
CA GLY A 296 -5.01 -4.08 1.04
C GLY A 296 -5.88 -2.84 0.84
N GLY A 297 -5.85 -2.30 -0.38
CA GLY A 297 -6.63 -1.16 -0.82
C GLY A 297 -8.15 -1.38 -0.71
N VAL A 298 -8.64 -2.59 -0.99
CA VAL A 298 -10.08 -2.92 -0.91
C VAL A 298 -10.60 -2.69 0.51
N TRP A 299 -9.84 -3.09 1.52
CA TRP A 299 -10.24 -2.98 2.93
C TRP A 299 -10.02 -1.58 3.48
N ILE A 300 -8.83 -1.00 3.30
CA ILE A 300 -8.52 0.32 3.88
C ILE A 300 -9.38 1.42 3.28
N LEU A 301 -9.85 1.28 2.04
CA LEU A 301 -10.72 2.27 1.44
C LEU A 301 -12.06 2.39 2.18
N GLN A 302 -12.48 1.37 2.94
CA GLN A 302 -13.77 1.36 3.62
C GLN A 302 -13.84 2.28 4.85
N ILE A 303 -12.70 2.81 5.33
CA ILE A 303 -12.70 3.82 6.39
C ILE A 303 -12.79 5.25 5.83
N PHE A 304 -12.74 5.42 4.50
CA PHE A 304 -12.78 6.71 3.83
C PHE A 304 -13.99 7.58 4.21
N PRO A 305 -15.23 7.07 4.24
CA PRO A 305 -16.39 7.91 4.59
C PRO A 305 -16.28 8.52 5.99
N ALA A 306 -15.74 7.77 6.95
CA ALA A 306 -15.59 8.22 8.33
C ALA A 306 -14.54 9.33 8.49
N ILE A 307 -13.55 9.39 7.60
CA ILE A 307 -12.43 10.34 7.69
C ILE A 307 -12.66 11.57 6.82
N VAL A 308 -13.19 11.37 5.62
CA VAL A 308 -13.28 12.46 4.63
C VAL A 308 -14.63 13.17 4.72
N PHE A 309 -15.74 12.45 4.82
CA PHE A 309 -17.05 13.11 4.83
C PHE A 309 -17.34 13.83 6.15
N SER A 310 -16.72 13.40 7.26
CA SER A 310 -16.73 14.13 8.54
C SER A 310 -16.25 15.57 8.41
N LEU A 311 -15.38 15.87 7.43
CA LEU A 311 -14.84 17.22 7.19
C LEU A 311 -15.85 18.15 6.51
N TYR A 312 -16.84 17.58 5.81
CA TYR A 312 -17.80 18.34 5.00
C TYR A 312 -19.23 18.30 5.55
N THR A 313 -19.57 17.28 6.35
CA THR A 313 -20.91 17.13 6.90
C THR A 313 -20.90 16.60 8.33
N ARG A 314 -21.77 17.17 9.16
CA ARG A 314 -22.05 16.70 10.53
C ARG A 314 -23.24 15.75 10.61
N ARG A 315 -23.87 15.42 9.47
CA ARG A 315 -25.10 14.59 9.45
C ARG A 315 -24.81 13.12 9.71
N LEU A 316 -23.60 12.66 9.41
CA LEU A 316 -23.19 11.26 9.59
C LEU A 316 -23.10 10.91 11.08
N ASN A 317 -23.55 9.71 11.42
CA ASN A 317 -23.53 9.18 12.78
C ASN A 317 -22.89 7.79 12.85
N THR A 318 -22.54 7.37 14.06
CA THR A 318 -21.79 6.14 14.32
C THR A 318 -22.49 4.88 13.78
N PRO A 319 -23.82 4.68 13.96
CA PRO A 319 -24.48 3.50 13.42
C PRO A 319 -24.42 3.43 11.89
N GLY A 320 -24.63 4.55 11.20
CA GLY A 320 -24.56 4.58 9.74
C GLY A 320 -23.15 4.28 9.23
N LEU A 321 -22.14 4.92 9.82
CA LEU A 321 -20.74 4.68 9.46
C LEU A 321 -20.29 3.24 9.76
N PHE A 322 -20.73 2.66 10.88
CA PHE A 322 -20.39 1.29 11.24
C PHE A 322 -21.04 0.28 10.29
N LEU A 323 -22.33 0.45 9.98
CA LEU A 323 -23.04 -0.45 9.05
C LEU A 323 -22.54 -0.29 7.60
N GLY A 324 -22.22 0.94 7.17
CA GLY A 324 -21.60 1.19 5.88
C GLY A 324 -20.22 0.55 5.77
N TRP A 325 -19.37 0.75 6.78
CA TRP A 325 -18.08 0.07 6.87
C TRP A 325 -18.23 -1.45 6.81
N LEU A 326 -19.15 -2.02 7.58
CA LEU A 326 -19.40 -3.47 7.59
C LEU A 326 -19.85 -3.97 6.21
N ALA A 327 -20.79 -3.29 5.57
CA ALA A 327 -21.24 -3.62 4.21
C ALA A 327 -20.07 -3.56 3.21
N GLY A 328 -19.23 -2.52 3.28
CA GLY A 328 -18.04 -2.39 2.45
C GLY A 328 -17.03 -3.53 2.67
N ILE A 329 -16.73 -3.87 3.92
CA ILE A 329 -15.78 -4.96 4.24
C ILE A 329 -16.33 -6.32 3.78
N VAL A 330 -17.59 -6.63 4.06
CA VAL A 330 -18.21 -7.90 3.67
C VAL A 330 -18.29 -8.04 2.16
N THR A 331 -18.78 -7.02 1.45
CA THR A 331 -18.88 -7.05 -0.01
C THR A 331 -17.51 -7.06 -0.67
N GLY A 332 -16.58 -6.22 -0.22
CA GLY A 332 -15.22 -6.19 -0.76
C GLY A 332 -14.49 -7.53 -0.60
N THR A 333 -14.58 -8.13 0.59
CA THR A 333 -13.97 -9.43 0.87
C THR A 333 -14.66 -10.56 0.09
N GLY A 334 -15.99 -10.57 0.05
CA GLY A 334 -16.76 -11.58 -0.69
C GLY A 334 -16.45 -11.57 -2.19
N LEU A 335 -16.39 -10.38 -2.80
CA LEU A 335 -16.03 -10.23 -4.21
C LEU A 335 -14.57 -10.61 -4.47
N ALA A 336 -13.64 -10.26 -3.58
CA ALA A 336 -12.23 -10.63 -3.73
C ALA A 336 -12.05 -12.16 -3.67
N ILE A 337 -12.72 -12.84 -2.73
CA ILE A 337 -12.71 -14.31 -2.63
C ILE A 337 -13.32 -14.92 -3.89
N ALA A 338 -14.48 -14.42 -4.35
CA ALA A 338 -15.14 -14.91 -5.57
C ALA A 338 -14.27 -14.78 -6.83
N GLN A 339 -13.34 -13.83 -6.85
CA GLN A 339 -12.40 -13.60 -7.96
C GLN A 339 -11.02 -14.26 -7.75
N GLY A 340 -10.91 -15.19 -6.79
CA GLY A 340 -9.64 -15.87 -6.49
C GLY A 340 -8.56 -14.90 -6.02
N LEU A 341 -8.94 -13.92 -5.19
CA LEU A 341 -8.09 -12.85 -4.66
C LEU A 341 -7.56 -11.87 -5.73
N LYS A 342 -8.20 -11.79 -6.89
CA LYS A 342 -7.96 -10.70 -7.84
C LYS A 342 -8.72 -9.45 -7.40
N PRO A 343 -8.13 -8.24 -7.50
CA PRO A 343 -8.74 -7.02 -7.01
C PRO A 343 -9.82 -6.44 -7.95
N VAL A 344 -10.08 -7.06 -9.10
CA VAL A 344 -10.99 -6.56 -10.14
C VAL A 344 -12.16 -7.53 -10.30
N PHE A 345 -13.36 -6.98 -10.34
CA PHE A 345 -14.60 -7.70 -10.57
C PHE A 345 -15.23 -7.26 -11.90
N ALA A 346 -15.63 -8.23 -12.72
CA ALA A 346 -16.31 -7.99 -13.99
C ALA A 346 -17.82 -7.76 -13.73
N LEU A 347 -18.25 -6.50 -13.73
CA LEU A 347 -19.66 -6.14 -13.60
C LEU A 347 -20.36 -6.30 -14.95
N HIS A 348 -21.42 -7.09 -15.00
CA HIS A 348 -22.22 -7.30 -16.21
C HIS A 348 -23.47 -6.41 -16.14
N VAL A 349 -23.63 -5.51 -17.11
CA VAL A 349 -24.80 -4.62 -17.23
C VAL A 349 -25.35 -4.77 -18.64
N GLY A 350 -26.44 -5.54 -18.78
CA GLY A 350 -26.95 -5.95 -20.09
C GLY A 350 -25.90 -6.81 -20.81
N GLU A 351 -25.57 -6.43 -22.05
CA GLU A 351 -24.55 -7.11 -22.87
C GLU A 351 -23.12 -6.61 -22.61
N ALA A 352 -22.95 -5.53 -21.82
CA ALA A 352 -21.65 -4.92 -21.57
C ALA A 352 -21.01 -5.45 -20.28
N THR A 353 -19.70 -5.74 -20.34
CA THR A 353 -18.89 -6.09 -19.17
C THR A 353 -17.95 -4.95 -18.81
N TYR A 354 -18.05 -4.46 -17.59
CA TYR A 354 -17.22 -3.41 -17.02
C TYR A 354 -16.35 -3.98 -15.90
N PRO A 355 -15.07 -4.30 -16.17
CA PRO A 355 -14.15 -4.66 -15.11
C PRO A 355 -13.89 -3.43 -14.23
N LEU A 356 -14.12 -3.58 -12.92
CA LEU A 356 -14.03 -2.52 -11.94
C LEU A 356 -13.25 -2.98 -10.71
N TYR A 357 -12.50 -2.06 -10.13
CA TYR A 357 -11.83 -2.29 -8.86
C TYR A 357 -12.85 -2.57 -7.74
N ILE A 358 -12.68 -3.71 -7.07
CA ILE A 358 -13.59 -4.20 -6.01
C ILE A 358 -13.69 -3.18 -4.87
N GLY A 359 -12.60 -2.49 -4.54
CA GLY A 359 -12.58 -1.48 -3.48
C GLY A 359 -13.56 -0.34 -3.72
N LEU A 360 -13.72 0.09 -4.98
CA LEU A 360 -14.70 1.14 -5.33
C LEU A 360 -16.14 0.63 -5.29
N ILE A 361 -16.40 -0.60 -5.75
CA ILE A 361 -17.74 -1.21 -5.64
C ILE A 361 -18.16 -1.27 -4.17
N ALA A 362 -17.28 -1.79 -3.32
CA ALA A 362 -17.49 -1.86 -1.88
C ALA A 362 -17.66 -0.47 -1.25
N LEU A 363 -16.86 0.52 -1.68
CA LEU A 363 -16.97 1.90 -1.19
C LEU A 363 -18.32 2.53 -1.56
N VAL A 364 -18.81 2.33 -2.79
CA VAL A 364 -20.13 2.85 -3.20
C VAL A 364 -21.22 2.29 -2.28
N LEU A 365 -21.22 0.98 -2.02
CA LEU A 365 -22.18 0.37 -1.09
C LEU A 365 -22.04 0.94 0.32
N ASN A 366 -20.81 1.06 0.83
CA ASN A 366 -20.53 1.65 2.13
C ASN A 366 -21.08 3.07 2.25
N ILE A 367 -20.86 3.90 1.24
CA ILE A 367 -21.38 5.27 1.17
C ILE A 367 -22.92 5.24 1.19
N VAL A 368 -23.57 4.45 0.34
CA VAL A 368 -25.04 4.37 0.29
C VAL A 368 -25.61 3.97 1.64
N VAL A 369 -25.10 2.89 2.26
CA VAL A 369 -25.56 2.41 3.56
C VAL A 369 -25.31 3.45 4.65
N THR A 370 -24.13 4.08 4.66
CA THR A 370 -23.79 5.16 5.60
C THR A 370 -24.82 6.27 5.53
N PHE A 371 -25.11 6.79 4.34
CA PHE A 371 -26.04 7.89 4.16
C PHE A 371 -27.49 7.50 4.49
N VAL A 372 -27.97 6.36 3.99
CA VAL A 372 -29.34 5.89 4.23
C VAL A 372 -29.59 5.71 5.74
N VAL A 373 -28.69 4.99 6.42
CA VAL A 373 -28.83 4.76 7.86
C VAL A 373 -28.72 6.07 8.65
N SER A 374 -27.75 6.93 8.34
CA SER A 374 -27.59 8.22 9.04
C SER A 374 -28.75 9.19 8.79
N MET A 375 -29.50 9.06 7.68
CA MET A 375 -30.71 9.84 7.44
C MET A 375 -31.88 9.39 8.33
N VAL A 376 -32.08 8.09 8.47
CA VAL A 376 -33.20 7.51 9.24
C VAL A 376 -32.93 7.41 10.74
N THR A 377 -31.70 7.68 11.19
CA THR A 377 -31.32 7.70 12.61
C THR A 377 -31.05 9.13 13.13
N PRO A 378 -31.16 9.36 14.46
CA PRO A 378 -30.98 10.68 15.05
C PRO A 378 -29.64 11.33 14.69
N LYS A 379 -29.64 12.67 14.56
CA LYS A 379 -28.42 13.44 14.33
C LYS A 379 -27.43 13.25 15.48
N ARG A 380 -26.13 13.30 15.16
CA ARG A 380 -25.02 13.30 16.11
C ARG A 380 -25.26 14.38 17.19
N ALA A 381 -25.26 13.98 18.46
CA ALA A 381 -25.05 14.92 19.56
C ALA A 381 -23.59 15.40 19.49
N ALA A 382 -23.35 16.70 19.69
CA ALA A 382 -21.98 17.22 19.70
C ALA A 382 -21.19 16.53 20.83
N VAL A 383 -20.02 15.96 20.48
CA VAL A 383 -19.07 15.48 21.48
C VAL A 383 -18.42 16.74 22.06
N VAL A 384 -18.71 17.03 23.33
CA VAL A 384 -18.12 18.15 24.11
C VAL A 384 -16.68 17.84 24.43
#